data_AF-A0A963KS28-F1
#
_entry.id   AF-A0A963KS28-F1
#
_cell.length_a   1.000
_cell.length_b   1.000
_cell.length_c   1.000
_cell.angle_alpha   90.00
_cell.angle_beta   90.00
_cell.angle_gamma   90.00
#
_symmetry.space_group_name_H-M   'P 1'
#
loop_
_entity.id
_entity.type
_entity.pdbx_description
1 polymer ?
#
loop_
_entity_poly.entity_id
_entity_poly.type
_entity_poly.pdbx_seq_one_letter_code
_entity_poly.pdbx_strand_id
1 'polypeptide(L)' 'EKSVAIDVLPAMQSGRGWISDKPEGLAVTADDRVFLITDNDGVDDATGETQLIELGRAADLF' A
#
# COMPACT_ATOMS: atom_id res chain seq x y z
N GLU A 1 -19.61 -13.48 -0.98
CA GLU A 1 -18.77 -13.65 -2.18
C GLU A 1 -17.57 -12.72 -2.07
N LYS A 2 -16.39 -13.09 -2.56
CA LYS A 2 -15.20 -12.23 -2.44
C LYS A 2 -15.18 -11.26 -3.62
N SER A 3 -15.08 -9.97 -3.35
CA SER A 3 -14.90 -8.91 -4.36
C SER A 3 -13.59 -8.16 -4.11
N VAL A 4 -13.15 -7.43 -5.14
CA VAL A 4 -12.06 -6.46 -5.00
C VAL A 4 -12.58 -5.26 -4.22
N ALA A 5 -11.83 -4.83 -3.20
CA ALA A 5 -12.13 -3.64 -2.41
C ALA A 5 -11.45 -2.39 -3.00
N ILE A 6 -10.14 -2.48 -3.26
CA ILE A 6 -9.33 -1.37 -3.76
C ILE A 6 -8.22 -1.88 -4.69
N ASP A 7 -7.96 -1.13 -5.76
CA ASP A 7 -6.72 -1.22 -6.54
C ASP A 7 -5.68 -0.26 -5.96
N VAL A 8 -4.58 -0.80 -5.43
CA VAL A 8 -3.54 -0.03 -4.75
C VAL A 8 -2.48 0.53 -5.71
N LEU A 9 -2.45 0.10 -6.97
CA LEU A 9 -1.42 0.52 -7.94
C LEU A 9 -1.40 2.04 -8.14
N PRO A 10 -2.53 2.75 -8.30
CA PRO A 10 -2.51 4.21 -8.44
C PRO A 10 -1.92 4.92 -7.22
N ALA A 11 -2.16 4.39 -6.00
CA ALA A 11 -1.63 4.97 -4.78
C ALA A 11 -0.11 4.76 -4.67
N MET A 12 0.38 3.57 -5.01
CA MET A 12 1.82 3.25 -5.05
C MET A 12 2.57 4.04 -6.14
N GLN A 13 1.89 4.42 -7.23
CA GLN A 13 2.45 5.28 -8.28
C GLN A 13 2.62 6.75 -7.87
N SER A 14 1.94 7.20 -6.81
CA SER A 14 1.91 8.61 -6.41
C SER A 14 3.29 9.17 -6.05
N GLY A 15 4.19 8.30 -5.55
CA GLY A 15 5.58 8.65 -5.22
C GLY A 15 6.47 8.89 -6.44
N ARG A 16 6.00 8.57 -7.66
CA ARG A 16 6.77 8.66 -8.93
C ARG A 16 8.11 7.91 -8.91
N GLY A 17 8.26 6.97 -7.98
CA GLY A 17 9.41 6.09 -7.84
C GLY A 17 9.15 4.72 -8.45
N TRP A 18 9.98 3.76 -8.08
CA TRP A 18 9.76 2.36 -8.41
C TRP A 18 8.51 1.84 -7.69
N ILE A 19 7.67 1.08 -8.40
CA ILE A 19 6.53 0.40 -7.78
C ILE A 19 7.06 -0.94 -7.25
N SER A 20 7.19 -1.05 -5.94
CA SER A 20 7.59 -2.31 -5.29
C SER A 20 6.55 -3.41 -5.55
N ASP A 21 7.03 -4.62 -5.79
CA ASP A 21 6.23 -5.84 -5.89
C ASP A 21 5.89 -6.47 -4.53
N LYS A 22 6.27 -5.82 -3.43
CA LYS A 22 6.12 -6.32 -2.05
C LYS A 22 5.18 -5.47 -1.17
N PRO A 23 3.89 -5.32 -1.51
CA PRO A 23 2.89 -4.88 -0.54
C PRO A 23 2.68 -5.98 0.51
N GLU A 24 3.03 -5.73 1.76
CA GLU A 24 3.10 -6.78 2.79
C GLU A 24 2.23 -6.52 4.03
N GLY A 25 1.89 -5.26 4.32
CA GLY A 25 1.07 -4.94 5.47
C GLY A 25 -0.13 -4.06 5.13
N LEU A 26 -1.25 -4.37 5.76
CA LEU A 26 -2.46 -3.55 5.73
C LEU A 26 -2.96 -3.35 7.17
N ALA A 27 -3.27 -2.11 7.53
CA ALA A 27 -3.81 -1.78 8.85
C ALA A 27 -4.95 -0.77 8.75
N VAL A 28 -5.88 -0.86 9.70
CA VAL A 28 -6.93 0.15 9.92
C VAL A 28 -6.68 0.79 11.28
N THR A 29 -6.61 2.11 11.33
CA THR A 29 -6.42 2.87 12.57
C THR A 29 -7.72 3.01 13.35
N ALA A 30 -7.64 3.47 14.61
CA ALA A 30 -8.82 3.73 15.44
C ALA A 30 -9.72 4.85 14.91
N ASP A 31 -9.20 5.71 14.02
CA ASP A 31 -9.96 6.73 13.29
C ASP A 31 -10.32 6.29 11.86
N ASP A 32 -10.44 4.99 11.60
CA ASP A 32 -10.89 4.41 10.32
C ASP A 32 -9.98 4.71 9.10
N ARG A 33 -8.72 5.10 9.28
CA ARG A 33 -7.79 5.28 8.15
C ARG A 33 -7.13 3.96 7.79
N VAL A 34 -7.10 3.64 6.49
CA VAL A 34 -6.48 2.43 5.97
C VAL A 34 -5.08 2.74 5.46
N PHE A 35 -4.10 1.97 5.92
CA PHE A 35 -2.71 2.10 5.51
C PHE A 35 -2.19 0.83 4.86
N LEU A 36 -1.46 0.98 3.76
CA LEU A 36 -0.64 -0.04 3.12
C LEU A 36 0.83 0.23 3.44
N ILE A 37 1.61 -0.83 3.69
CA ILE A 37 3.06 -0.76 3.80
C ILE A 37 3.75 -1.78 2.88
N THR A 38 4.85 -1.35 2.26
CA THR A 38 5.71 -2.24 1.47
C THR A 38 6.93 -2.70 2.27
N ASP A 39 7.29 -3.97 2.14
CA ASP A 39 8.54 -4.50 2.71
C ASP A 39 9.56 -4.71 1.59
N ASN A 40 10.31 -3.66 1.26
CA ASN A 40 11.34 -3.73 0.23
C ASN A 40 12.71 -3.92 0.88
N ASP A 41 13.22 -5.15 0.84
CA ASP A 41 14.50 -5.56 1.42
C ASP A 41 15.74 -5.11 0.62
N GLY A 42 15.57 -4.51 -0.55
CA GLY A 42 16.67 -3.89 -1.32
C GLY A 42 17.64 -4.89 -1.97
N VAL A 43 17.18 -6.11 -2.24
CA VAL A 43 17.95 -7.11 -3.01
C VAL A 43 17.74 -6.95 -4.51
N ASP A 44 18.62 -7.54 -5.32
CA ASP A 44 18.46 -7.66 -6.79
C ASP A 44 18.09 -6.33 -7.49
N ASP A 45 18.92 -5.30 -7.30
CA ASP A 45 18.76 -3.94 -7.85
C ASP A 45 17.50 -3.17 -7.38
N ALA A 46 16.81 -3.65 -6.33
CA ALA A 46 15.71 -2.93 -5.70
C ALA A 46 16.20 -1.75 -4.84
N THR A 47 15.36 -0.72 -4.72
CA THR A 47 15.70 0.54 -4.02
C THR A 47 15.83 0.40 -2.50
N GLY A 48 15.28 -0.67 -1.91
CA GLY A 48 15.12 -0.80 -0.46
C GLY A 48 14.13 0.20 0.14
N GLU A 49 13.31 0.87 -0.67
CA GLU A 49 12.33 1.85 -0.21
C GLU A 49 11.11 1.18 0.42
N THR A 50 10.83 1.52 1.69
CA THR A 50 9.55 1.24 2.34
C THR A 50 8.58 2.40 2.12
N GLN A 51 7.44 2.11 1.51
CA GLN A 51 6.36 3.07 1.33
C GLN A 51 5.28 2.83 2.39
N LEU A 52 4.88 3.88 3.12
CA LEU A 52 3.69 3.90 3.97
C LEU A 52 2.64 4.78 3.30
N ILE A 53 1.55 4.17 2.85
CA ILE A 53 0.56 4.80 1.98
C ILE A 53 -0.80 4.78 2.67
N GLU A 54 -1.40 5.97 2.83
CA GLU A 54 -2.80 6.07 3.24
C GLU A 54 -3.71 5.84 2.03
N LEU A 55 -4.62 4.87 2.13
CA LEU A 55 -5.54 4.46 1.07
C LEU A 55 -6.92 5.12 1.17
N GLY A 56 -7.23 5.76 2.31
CA GLY A 56 -8.51 6.42 2.57
C GLY A 56 -9.20 5.91 3.84
N ARG A 57 -10.50 6.16 3.96
CA ARG A 57 -11.32 5.69 5.07
C ARG A 57 -11.83 4.27 4.81
N ALA A 58 -11.87 3.43 5.83
CA ALA A 58 -12.35 2.05 5.71
C ALA A 58 -13.79 1.98 5.16
N ALA A 59 -14.66 2.89 5.58
CA ALA A 59 -16.05 2.96 5.13
C ALA A 59 -16.23 3.28 3.63
N ASP A 60 -15.22 3.87 2.98
CA ASP A 60 -15.24 4.16 1.54
C ASP A 60 -14.65 3.01 0.71
N LEU A 61 -13.89 2.11 1.36
CA LEU A 61 -13.15 1.02 0.70
C LEU A 61 -13.82 -0.35 0.84
N PHE A 62 -14.62 -0.57 1.90
CA PHE A 62 -15.17 -1.87 2.28
C PHE A 62 -16.68 -1.84 2.53
#